data_AF-A0A496SJ54-F1
#
_entry.id   AF-A0A496SJ54-F1
#
_cell.length_a   1.000
_cell.length_b   1.000
_cell.length_c   1.000
_cell.angle_alpha   90.00
_cell.angle_beta   90.00
_cell.angle_gamma   90.00
#
_symmetry.space_group_name_H-M   'P 1'
#
loop_
_entity.id
_entity.type
_entity.pdbx_description
1 polymer ?
#
loop_
_entity_poly.entity_id
_entity_poly.type
_entity_poly.pdbx_seq_one_letter_code
_entity_poly.pdbx_strand_id
1 'polypeptide(L)'
;MRRLSLVCLVLICLVWLAGCGSTDDLVVAEVAGKRITGRDLKTAATKLRPYEGTKTKVLWTLIDKELLLLEAYNRGLDTSKAVLTQLKRAKRSQMIRLLKAKLARRIQVSEAEIQQYYRKSGLDKKQEVRARHILVRTRQEAEEILKQLKQGADFAKLAREKSLDRASAEKGGDLGYWEEGTVWGPTAKKVFSMKAGEISEPFKSRWGFHIIEVLDRRPVGLEKQRKAISNRIKHAKVERKFQNYLNNLRDEIKVRIDEQTLALLLHGTSGRGNLSIGDEQRARMLIRYDGKGITLGEYIEWVSKFVPRRRPDLTDSLQVVASLDWFVRSSVLLPEAFRREKIENSNELQSYLKKRKQKLMVTELQRMETEAKVITAEAIREYYENYRDLYVKPPRISVEGV
;
A
#
# COMPACT_ATOMS: atom_id res chain seq x y z
N MET A 1 23.97 -33.05 -15.12
CA MET A 1 22.77 -32.68 -14.35
C MET A 1 21.80 -33.85 -14.37
N ARG A 2 21.71 -34.63 -13.28
CA ARG A 2 20.76 -35.74 -13.17
C ARG A 2 19.34 -35.16 -13.02
N ARG A 3 18.53 -35.24 -14.08
CA ARG A 3 17.08 -35.01 -14.03
C ARG A 3 16.47 -36.18 -13.26
N LEU A 4 16.19 -36.02 -11.97
CA LEU A 4 15.24 -36.89 -11.28
C LEU A 4 13.84 -36.47 -11.73
N SER A 5 13.28 -37.21 -12.67
CA SER A 5 11.90 -37.08 -13.11
C SER A 5 10.97 -37.57 -11.99
N LEU A 6 10.60 -36.70 -11.06
CA LEU A 6 9.43 -36.96 -10.20
C LEU A 6 8.18 -36.80 -11.08
N VAL A 7 7.52 -37.92 -11.39
CA VAL A 7 6.22 -37.92 -12.06
C VAL A 7 5.20 -37.32 -11.09
N CYS A 8 4.73 -36.10 -11.40
CA CYS A 8 3.73 -35.41 -10.59
C CYS A 8 2.33 -35.90 -11.02
N LEU A 9 1.67 -36.71 -10.18
CA LEU A 9 0.31 -37.20 -10.44
C LEU A 9 -0.71 -36.13 -10.00
N VAL A 10 -1.47 -35.59 -10.95
CA VAL A 10 -2.65 -34.73 -10.65
C VAL A 10 -3.89 -35.58 -10.87
N LEU A 11 -4.62 -35.87 -9.81
CA LEU A 11 -5.86 -36.64 -9.89
C LEU A 11 -7.05 -35.69 -9.72
N ILE A 12 -7.88 -35.55 -10.77
CA ILE A 12 -9.12 -34.78 -10.71
C ILE A 12 -10.27 -35.77 -10.51
N CYS A 13 -10.88 -35.76 -9.33
CA CYS A 13 -12.05 -36.57 -9.05
C CYS A 13 -13.30 -35.95 -9.68
N LEU A 14 -13.68 -36.40 -10.87
CA LEU A 14 -15.00 -36.15 -11.47
C LEU A 14 -16.03 -37.06 -10.81
N VAL A 15 -16.43 -36.75 -9.58
CA VAL A 15 -17.54 -37.48 -8.93
C VAL A 15 -18.85 -36.75 -9.23
N TRP A 16 -19.57 -37.28 -10.21
CA TRP A 16 -21.03 -37.20 -10.22
C TRP A 16 -21.54 -38.16 -9.14
N LEU A 17 -22.30 -37.68 -8.15
CA LEU A 17 -23.52 -38.31 -7.65
C LEU A 17 -24.11 -37.60 -6.43
N ALA A 18 -25.44 -37.67 -6.41
CA ALA A 18 -26.37 -37.15 -5.44
C ALA A 18 -26.09 -37.61 -4.00
N GLY A 19 -26.00 -36.66 -3.08
CA GLY A 19 -26.01 -36.91 -1.64
C GLY A 19 -26.07 -35.60 -0.88
N CYS A 20 -27.03 -35.45 0.03
CA CYS A 20 -27.23 -34.27 0.88
C CYS A 20 -26.16 -34.15 1.99
N GLY A 21 -24.88 -34.22 1.62
CA GLY A 21 -23.75 -33.88 2.48
C GLY A 21 -23.23 -32.49 2.09
N SER A 22 -22.75 -31.71 3.06
CA SER A 22 -22.14 -30.41 2.75
C SER A 22 -20.98 -30.59 1.76
N THR A 23 -21.07 -29.92 0.62
CA THR A 23 -20.05 -29.98 -0.46
C THR A 23 -18.68 -29.43 -0.05
N ASP A 24 -18.56 -28.90 1.16
CA ASP A 24 -17.34 -28.32 1.72
C ASP A 24 -16.20 -29.34 1.87
N ASP A 25 -16.49 -30.59 2.27
CA ASP A 25 -15.44 -31.60 2.52
C ASP A 25 -15.16 -32.49 1.29
N LEU A 26 -15.90 -32.30 0.20
CA LEU A 26 -15.68 -33.03 -1.06
C LEU A 26 -14.29 -32.73 -1.61
N VAL A 27 -13.48 -33.76 -1.84
CA VAL A 27 -12.17 -33.64 -2.51
C VAL A 27 -12.40 -33.49 -4.00
N VAL A 28 -11.99 -32.37 -4.56
CA VAL A 28 -12.18 -32.01 -5.98
C VAL A 28 -10.90 -32.18 -6.81
N ALA A 29 -9.74 -32.17 -6.17
CA ALA A 29 -8.46 -32.49 -6.78
C ALA A 29 -7.44 -32.91 -5.72
N GLU A 30 -6.42 -33.66 -6.14
CA GLU A 30 -5.26 -33.98 -5.32
C GLU A 30 -3.97 -33.65 -6.08
N VAL A 31 -3.06 -32.93 -5.41
CA VAL A 31 -1.75 -32.53 -5.96
C VAL A 31 -0.68 -33.00 -4.99
N ALA A 32 0.10 -34.01 -5.39
CA ALA A 32 1.19 -34.57 -4.58
C ALA A 32 0.80 -34.91 -3.13
N GLY A 33 -0.32 -35.63 -2.96
CA GLY A 33 -0.85 -36.02 -1.64
C GLY A 33 -1.66 -34.94 -0.92
N LYS A 34 -1.69 -33.70 -1.45
CA LYS A 34 -2.48 -32.61 -0.88
C LYS A 34 -3.87 -32.55 -1.53
N ARG A 35 -4.89 -32.78 -0.71
CA ARG A 35 -6.30 -32.69 -1.11
C ARG A 35 -6.76 -31.24 -1.19
N ILE A 36 -7.42 -30.90 -2.28
CA ILE A 36 -8.15 -29.64 -2.50
C ILE A 36 -9.62 -29.95 -2.35
N THR A 37 -10.31 -29.22 -1.47
CA THR A 37 -11.71 -29.48 -1.12
C THR A 37 -12.69 -28.43 -1.69
N GLY A 38 -13.99 -28.71 -1.66
CA GLY A 38 -15.03 -27.74 -1.98
C GLY A 38 -14.97 -26.47 -1.11
N ARG A 39 -14.56 -26.60 0.17
CA ARG A 39 -14.32 -25.47 1.08
C ARG A 39 -13.15 -24.60 0.61
N ASP A 40 -12.08 -25.21 0.09
CA ASP A 40 -10.94 -24.49 -0.48
C ASP A 40 -11.37 -23.68 -1.72
N LEU A 41 -12.17 -24.28 -2.60
CA LEU A 41 -12.75 -23.60 -3.76
C LEU A 41 -13.62 -22.40 -3.36
N LYS A 42 -14.55 -22.60 -2.41
CA LYS A 42 -15.42 -21.53 -1.91
C LYS A 42 -14.59 -20.39 -1.30
N THR A 43 -13.60 -20.74 -0.49
CA THR A 43 -12.68 -19.77 0.13
C THR A 43 -11.86 -19.01 -0.91
N ALA A 44 -11.39 -19.67 -1.97
CA ALA A 44 -10.64 -19.04 -3.04
C ALA A 44 -11.52 -18.11 -3.90
N ALA A 45 -12.74 -18.56 -4.23
CA ALA A 45 -13.72 -17.81 -4.99
C ALA A 45 -14.12 -16.49 -4.31
N THR A 46 -14.20 -16.45 -2.97
CA THR A 46 -14.49 -15.18 -2.25
C THR A 46 -13.39 -14.12 -2.34
N LYS A 47 -12.15 -14.53 -2.66
CA LYS A 47 -10.97 -13.63 -2.71
C LYS A 47 -10.65 -13.15 -4.11
N LEU A 48 -11.03 -13.93 -5.12
CA LEU A 48 -11.06 -13.51 -6.50
C LEU A 48 -12.30 -12.60 -6.63
N ARG A 49 -12.10 -11.31 -6.90
CA ARG A 49 -13.19 -10.32 -7.07
C ARG A 49 -14.31 -10.84 -8.00
N PRO A 50 -15.53 -10.26 -7.99
CA PRO A 50 -16.63 -10.72 -8.83
C PRO A 50 -16.36 -10.39 -10.30
N TYR A 51 -15.54 -11.21 -10.95
CA TYR A 51 -15.25 -11.18 -12.37
C TYR A 51 -15.08 -12.65 -12.81
N GLU A 52 -16.18 -13.22 -13.30
CA GLU A 52 -16.25 -14.30 -14.30
C GLU A 52 -15.23 -15.46 -14.20
N GLY A 53 -14.99 -15.97 -12.99
CA GLY A 53 -14.29 -17.23 -12.80
C GLY A 53 -15.28 -18.40 -12.76
N THR A 54 -15.33 -19.25 -13.79
CA THR A 54 -15.99 -20.56 -13.64
C THR A 54 -15.32 -21.33 -12.50
N LYS A 55 -16.05 -22.20 -11.79
CA LYS A 55 -15.50 -23.04 -10.69
C LYS A 55 -14.20 -23.75 -11.13
N THR A 56 -14.13 -24.12 -12.40
CA THR A 56 -12.96 -24.71 -13.08
C THR A 56 -11.73 -23.80 -13.07
N LYS A 57 -11.86 -22.50 -13.39
CA LYS A 57 -10.74 -21.54 -13.33
C LYS A 57 -10.19 -21.39 -11.90
N VAL A 58 -11.08 -21.35 -10.91
CA VAL A 58 -10.70 -21.29 -9.49
C VAL A 58 -9.95 -22.57 -9.09
N LEU A 59 -10.44 -23.74 -9.53
CA LEU A 59 -9.77 -25.03 -9.29
C LEU A 59 -8.37 -25.06 -9.90
N TRP A 60 -8.21 -24.69 -11.18
CA TRP A 60 -6.90 -24.64 -11.83
C TRP A 60 -5.95 -23.67 -11.14
N THR A 61 -6.44 -22.50 -10.71
CA THR A 61 -5.63 -21.54 -9.93
C THR A 61 -5.10 -22.16 -8.62
N LEU A 62 -5.90 -23.01 -7.96
CA LEU A 62 -5.47 -23.73 -6.77
C LEU A 62 -4.44 -24.81 -7.10
N ILE A 63 -4.69 -25.60 -8.15
CA ILE A 63 -3.76 -26.64 -8.62
C ILE A 63 -2.40 -26.02 -8.98
N ASP A 64 -2.38 -24.98 -9.81
CA ASP A 64 -1.17 -24.27 -10.24
C ASP A 64 -0.37 -23.76 -9.03
N LYS A 65 -1.07 -23.17 -8.05
CA LYS A 65 -0.43 -22.69 -6.83
C LYS A 65 0.22 -23.84 -6.04
N GLU A 66 -0.42 -25.00 -5.94
CA GLU A 66 0.16 -26.14 -5.23
C GLU A 66 1.34 -26.76 -5.98
N LEU A 67 1.27 -26.83 -7.31
CA LEU A 67 2.39 -27.26 -8.16
C LEU A 67 3.60 -26.32 -8.02
N LEU A 68 3.38 -25.00 -8.05
CA LEU A 68 4.43 -24.01 -7.83
C LEU A 68 5.04 -24.11 -6.43
N LEU A 69 4.23 -24.39 -5.41
CA LEU A 69 4.73 -24.60 -4.06
C LEU A 69 5.58 -25.86 -3.95
N LEU A 70 5.14 -26.96 -4.56
CA LEU A 70 5.89 -28.22 -4.60
C LEU A 70 7.26 -28.00 -5.25
N GLU A 71 7.29 -27.35 -6.41
CA GLU A 71 8.54 -27.03 -7.10
C GLU A 71 9.44 -26.12 -6.24
N ALA A 72 8.87 -25.13 -5.57
CA ALA A 72 9.63 -24.28 -4.67
C ALA A 72 10.24 -25.05 -3.47
N TYR A 73 9.55 -26.08 -2.95
CA TYR A 73 10.11 -26.98 -1.94
C TYR A 73 11.21 -27.87 -2.51
N ASN A 74 11.03 -28.44 -3.71
CA ASN A 74 12.02 -29.26 -4.37
C ASN A 74 13.35 -28.50 -4.61
N ARG A 75 13.26 -27.19 -4.84
CA ARG A 75 14.42 -26.30 -4.95
C ARG A 75 14.98 -25.78 -3.62
N GLY A 76 14.46 -26.25 -2.49
CA GLY A 76 14.90 -25.84 -1.15
C GLY A 76 14.63 -24.36 -0.84
N LEU A 77 13.68 -23.72 -1.52
CA LEU A 77 13.42 -22.27 -1.34
C LEU A 77 12.86 -21.95 0.04
N ASP A 78 12.33 -22.94 0.75
CA ASP A 78 11.78 -22.82 2.08
C ASP A 78 12.87 -22.54 3.16
N THR A 79 14.13 -22.86 2.88
CA THR A 79 15.30 -22.55 3.73
C THR A 79 16.22 -21.50 3.11
N SER A 80 15.92 -21.04 1.89
CA SER A 80 16.73 -20.04 1.20
C SER A 80 16.86 -18.73 1.99
N LYS A 81 18.06 -18.13 1.95
CA LYS A 81 18.34 -16.84 2.60
C LYS A 81 17.39 -15.73 2.14
N ALA A 82 17.03 -15.70 0.85
CA ALA A 82 16.11 -14.73 0.27
C ALA A 82 14.72 -14.80 0.94
N VAL A 83 14.14 -15.99 1.03
CA VAL A 83 12.82 -16.22 1.65
C VAL A 83 12.89 -15.96 3.16
N LEU A 84 13.87 -16.52 3.87
CA LEU A 84 13.98 -16.36 5.32
C LEU A 84 14.20 -14.91 5.76
N THR A 85 14.97 -14.13 4.99
CA THR A 85 15.17 -12.69 5.27
C THR A 85 13.87 -11.91 5.15
N GLN A 86 13.11 -12.15 4.07
CA GLN A 86 11.81 -11.52 3.88
C GLN A 86 10.78 -11.98 4.91
N LEU A 87 10.81 -13.26 5.29
CA LEU A 87 9.92 -13.83 6.31
C LEU A 87 10.21 -13.23 7.69
N LYS A 88 11.47 -13.04 8.07
CA LYS A 88 11.87 -12.38 9.33
C LYS A 88 11.33 -10.95 9.40
N ARG A 89 11.43 -10.19 8.30
CA ARG A 89 10.85 -8.83 8.19
C ARG A 89 9.33 -8.84 8.32
N ALA A 90 8.67 -9.77 7.64
CA ALA A 90 7.22 -9.93 7.70
C ALA A 90 6.75 -10.34 9.10
N LYS A 91 7.46 -11.26 9.78
CA LYS A 91 7.21 -11.65 11.17
C LYS A 91 7.21 -10.43 12.08
N ARG A 92 8.29 -9.64 12.03
CA ARG A 92 8.42 -8.44 12.85
C ARG A 92 7.29 -7.44 12.62
N SER A 93 6.97 -7.14 11.35
CA SER A 93 5.88 -6.23 11.00
C SER A 93 4.51 -6.72 11.51
N GLN A 94 4.24 -8.01 11.34
CA GLN A 94 3.00 -8.62 11.81
C GLN A 94 2.89 -8.59 13.33
N MET A 95 3.97 -8.86 14.06
CA MET A 95 3.96 -8.81 15.52
C MET A 95 3.67 -7.40 16.06
N ILE A 96 4.24 -6.36 15.43
CA ILE A 96 3.90 -4.96 15.75
C ILE A 96 2.42 -4.68 15.49
N ARG A 97 1.88 -5.16 14.36
CA ARG A 97 0.44 -5.02 14.04
C ARG A 97 -0.44 -5.69 15.09
N LEU A 98 -0.10 -6.92 15.50
CA LEU A 98 -0.84 -7.68 16.51
C LEU A 98 -0.80 -6.99 17.87
N LEU A 99 0.37 -6.50 18.28
CA LEU A 99 0.54 -5.73 19.51
C LEU A 99 -0.33 -4.47 19.50
N LYS A 100 -0.28 -3.68 18.41
CA LYS A 100 -1.15 -2.50 18.24
C LYS A 100 -2.63 -2.88 18.27
N ALA A 101 -3.03 -3.97 17.62
CA ALA A 101 -4.41 -4.44 17.63
C ALA A 101 -4.88 -4.83 19.05
N LYS A 102 -4.01 -5.46 19.85
CA LYS A 102 -4.28 -5.78 21.25
C LYS A 102 -4.49 -4.52 22.09
N LEU A 103 -3.61 -3.52 21.94
CA LEU A 103 -3.73 -2.23 22.62
C LEU A 103 -4.99 -1.44 22.20
N ALA A 104 -5.43 -1.62 20.95
CA ALA A 104 -6.59 -0.95 20.37
C ALA A 104 -7.95 -1.46 20.88
N ARG A 105 -8.03 -2.65 21.49
CA ARG A 105 -9.31 -3.30 21.85
C ARG A 105 -10.25 -2.44 22.70
N ARG A 106 -9.69 -1.59 23.57
CA ARG A 106 -10.45 -0.69 24.45
C ARG A 106 -10.47 0.78 23.98
N ILE A 107 -9.96 1.06 22.79
CA ILE A 107 -9.94 2.42 22.25
C ILE A 107 -11.27 2.69 21.56
N GLN A 108 -12.02 3.62 22.13
CA GLN A 108 -13.23 4.17 21.56
C GLN A 108 -12.95 5.58 21.01
N VAL A 109 -13.70 5.96 19.98
CA VAL A 109 -13.70 7.31 19.41
C VAL A 109 -15.08 7.87 19.69
N SER A 110 -15.12 8.97 20.44
CA SER A 110 -16.38 9.64 20.77
C SER A 110 -16.83 10.57 19.64
N GLU A 111 -18.13 10.87 19.63
CA GLU A 111 -18.71 11.85 18.71
C GLU A 111 -18.09 13.24 18.89
N ALA A 112 -17.81 13.65 20.13
CA ALA A 112 -17.14 14.92 20.42
C ALA A 112 -15.75 15.01 19.76
N GLU A 113 -15.00 13.92 19.73
CA GLU A 113 -13.69 13.88 19.07
C GLU A 113 -13.80 13.95 17.56
N ILE A 114 -14.81 13.30 16.96
CA ILE A 114 -15.09 13.37 15.53
C ILE A 114 -15.42 14.81 15.14
N GLN A 115 -16.32 15.46 15.88
CA GLN A 115 -16.68 16.86 15.64
C GLN A 115 -15.49 17.81 15.85
N GLN A 116 -14.72 17.61 16.91
CA GLN A 116 -13.53 18.41 17.18
C GLN A 116 -12.49 18.25 16.07
N TYR A 117 -12.24 17.03 15.60
CA TYR A 117 -11.33 16.78 14.49
C TYR A 117 -11.84 17.45 13.22
N TYR A 118 -13.12 17.30 12.89
CA TYR A 118 -13.75 17.90 11.72
C TYR A 118 -13.54 19.42 11.68
N ARG A 119 -13.80 20.12 12.80
CA ARG A 119 -13.55 21.56 12.95
C ARG A 119 -12.07 21.94 12.90
N LYS A 120 -11.22 21.26 13.67
CA LYS A 120 -9.78 21.58 13.77
C LYS A 120 -9.02 21.33 12.47
N SER A 121 -9.46 20.37 11.66
CA SER A 121 -8.83 20.06 10.37
C SER A 121 -9.31 20.95 9.22
N GLY A 122 -10.25 21.88 9.47
CA GLY A 122 -10.83 22.74 8.44
C GLY A 122 -11.70 21.99 7.43
N LEU A 123 -12.08 20.75 7.72
CA LEU A 123 -12.95 19.94 6.85
C LEU A 123 -14.39 20.48 6.82
N ASP A 124 -14.78 21.21 7.86
CA ASP A 124 -16.01 22.00 7.95
C ASP A 124 -16.03 23.20 7.01
N LYS A 125 -14.85 23.70 6.63
CA LYS A 125 -14.69 24.85 5.72
C LYS A 125 -14.59 24.44 4.25
N LYS A 126 -14.31 23.16 3.99
CA LYS A 126 -14.25 22.63 2.62
C LYS A 126 -15.63 22.62 1.98
N GLN A 127 -15.66 22.94 0.69
CA GLN A 127 -16.89 22.87 -0.10
C GLN A 127 -16.87 21.72 -1.12
N GLU A 128 -18.04 21.17 -1.37
CA GLU A 128 -18.35 20.46 -2.60
C GLU A 128 -19.09 21.43 -3.54
N VAL A 129 -18.65 21.50 -4.79
CA VAL A 129 -19.24 22.36 -5.80
C VAL A 129 -19.76 21.48 -6.94
N ARG A 130 -21.04 21.59 -7.28
CA ARG A 130 -21.61 20.96 -8.47
C ARG A 130 -21.56 21.93 -9.63
N ALA A 131 -21.02 21.50 -10.75
CA ALA A 131 -20.92 22.31 -11.95
C ALA A 131 -21.29 21.51 -13.19
N ARG A 132 -21.69 22.22 -14.25
CA ARG A 132 -21.81 21.68 -15.60
C ARG A 132 -20.93 22.46 -16.56
N HIS A 133 -20.51 21.83 -17.65
CA HIS A 133 -19.66 22.48 -18.65
C HIS A 133 -20.05 22.18 -20.10
N ILE A 134 -19.57 23.04 -21.00
CA ILE A 134 -19.57 22.83 -22.44
C ILE A 134 -18.12 22.98 -22.90
N LEU A 135 -17.60 21.96 -23.56
CA LEU A 135 -16.25 21.95 -24.13
C LEU A 135 -16.32 22.09 -25.65
N VAL A 136 -15.63 23.07 -26.22
CA VAL A 136 -15.55 23.30 -27.67
C VAL A 136 -14.11 23.51 -28.13
N ARG A 137 -13.88 23.50 -29.44
CA ARG A 137 -12.51 23.50 -29.98
C ARG A 137 -11.92 24.90 -30.02
N THR A 138 -12.74 25.89 -30.39
CA THR A 138 -12.28 27.28 -30.59
C THR A 138 -12.87 28.23 -29.57
N ARG A 139 -12.23 29.39 -29.40
CA ARG A 139 -12.74 30.46 -28.53
C ARG A 139 -14.04 31.05 -29.08
N GLN A 140 -14.12 31.22 -30.40
CA GLN A 140 -15.27 31.77 -31.08
C GLN A 140 -16.53 30.93 -30.87
N GLU A 141 -16.43 29.59 -31.00
CA GLU A 141 -17.53 28.67 -30.69
C GLU A 141 -18.04 28.86 -29.25
N ALA A 142 -17.11 29.07 -28.31
CA ALA A 142 -17.47 29.26 -26.91
C ALA A 142 -18.14 30.63 -26.67
N GLU A 143 -17.68 31.69 -27.33
CA GLU A 143 -18.27 33.03 -27.24
C GLU A 143 -19.69 33.06 -27.84
N GLU A 144 -19.92 32.35 -28.95
CA GLU A 144 -21.26 32.20 -29.55
C GLU A 144 -22.23 31.45 -28.63
N ILE A 145 -21.78 30.36 -28.01
CA ILE A 145 -22.58 29.60 -27.03
C ILE A 145 -22.88 30.47 -25.81
N LEU A 146 -21.90 31.21 -25.30
CA LEU A 146 -22.11 32.12 -24.17
C LEU A 146 -23.13 33.22 -24.50
N LYS A 147 -23.12 33.76 -25.73
CA LYS A 147 -24.14 34.72 -26.19
C LYS A 147 -25.54 34.12 -26.16
N GLN A 148 -25.70 32.88 -26.64
CA GLN A 148 -26.99 32.16 -26.58
C GLN A 148 -27.45 31.92 -25.14
N LEU A 149 -26.53 31.53 -24.26
CA LEU A 149 -26.83 31.34 -22.83
C LEU A 149 -27.28 32.66 -22.17
N LYS A 150 -26.61 33.78 -22.48
CA LYS A 150 -26.99 35.12 -21.99
C LYS A 150 -28.36 35.58 -22.53
N GLN A 151 -28.82 35.03 -23.65
CA GLN A 151 -30.15 35.26 -24.22
C GLN A 151 -31.23 34.30 -23.68
N GLY A 152 -30.89 33.39 -22.76
CA GLY A 152 -31.84 32.48 -22.12
C GLY A 152 -31.94 31.09 -22.76
N ALA A 153 -31.01 30.70 -23.63
CA ALA A 153 -30.96 29.34 -24.16
C ALA A 153 -30.68 28.30 -23.05
N ASP A 154 -31.24 27.09 -23.18
CA ASP A 154 -31.02 26.00 -22.23
C ASP A 154 -29.61 25.43 -22.32
N PHE A 155 -28.86 25.51 -21.22
CA PHE A 155 -27.47 25.05 -21.16
C PHE A 155 -27.36 23.54 -21.41
N ALA A 156 -28.27 22.73 -20.87
CA ALA A 156 -28.20 21.28 -21.02
C ALA A 156 -28.40 20.85 -22.48
N LYS A 157 -29.28 21.52 -23.22
CA LYS A 157 -29.48 21.33 -24.66
C LYS A 157 -28.22 21.69 -25.44
N LEU A 158 -27.66 22.88 -25.20
CA LEU A 158 -26.41 23.30 -25.86
C LEU A 158 -25.24 22.36 -25.53
N ALA A 159 -25.15 21.87 -24.30
CA ALA A 159 -24.15 20.87 -23.93
C ALA A 159 -24.28 19.57 -24.71
N ARG A 160 -25.51 19.03 -24.85
CA ARG A 160 -25.76 17.81 -25.65
C ARG A 160 -25.38 17.99 -27.12
N GLU A 161 -25.75 19.12 -27.70
CA GLU A 161 -25.58 19.40 -29.12
C GLU A 161 -24.14 19.77 -29.49
N LYS A 162 -23.48 20.60 -28.67
CA LYS A 162 -22.25 21.29 -29.04
C LYS A 162 -21.01 20.82 -28.28
N SER A 163 -21.14 20.16 -27.13
CA SER A 163 -19.98 19.77 -26.33
C SER A 163 -19.19 18.62 -26.96
N LEU A 164 -17.87 18.75 -26.96
CA LEU A 164 -16.91 17.71 -27.33
C LEU A 164 -16.73 16.67 -26.21
N ASP A 165 -17.08 17.00 -24.97
CA ASP A 165 -17.07 16.03 -23.86
C ASP A 165 -18.36 15.20 -23.86
N ARG A 166 -18.37 14.14 -24.66
CA ARG A 166 -19.56 13.28 -24.83
C ARG A 166 -20.03 12.62 -23.53
N ALA A 167 -19.12 12.34 -22.60
CA ALA A 167 -19.46 11.67 -21.35
C ALA A 167 -20.35 12.52 -20.42
N SER A 168 -20.15 13.84 -20.40
CA SER A 168 -21.00 14.77 -19.66
C SER A 168 -22.12 15.36 -20.52
N ALA A 169 -21.91 15.50 -21.83
CA ALA A 169 -22.89 16.07 -22.77
C ALA A 169 -24.26 15.39 -22.65
N GLU A 170 -24.32 14.06 -22.62
CA GLU A 170 -25.57 13.30 -22.47
C GLU A 170 -26.37 13.70 -21.22
N LYS A 171 -25.66 14.07 -20.15
CA LYS A 171 -26.20 14.53 -18.86
C LYS A 171 -26.33 16.06 -18.80
N GLY A 172 -26.39 16.74 -19.95
CA GLY A 172 -26.50 18.20 -20.02
C GLY A 172 -25.23 18.93 -19.55
N GLY A 173 -24.07 18.28 -19.67
CA GLY A 173 -22.77 18.81 -19.26
C GLY A 173 -22.44 18.63 -17.78
N ASP A 174 -23.29 17.94 -16.99
CA ASP A 174 -23.10 17.81 -15.54
C ASP A 174 -21.84 17.01 -15.17
N LEU A 175 -20.99 17.64 -14.35
CA LEU A 175 -19.74 17.08 -13.84
C LEU A 175 -19.88 16.45 -12.45
N GLY A 176 -21.08 16.57 -11.84
CA GLY A 176 -21.33 16.16 -10.47
C GLY A 176 -20.67 17.09 -9.44
N TYR A 177 -20.64 16.65 -8.18
CA TYR A 177 -19.99 17.39 -7.10
C TYR A 177 -18.49 17.13 -7.06
N TRP A 178 -17.71 18.19 -7.08
CA TRP A 178 -16.26 18.15 -6.86
C TRP A 178 -15.93 18.64 -5.45
N GLU A 179 -15.18 17.84 -4.71
CA GLU A 179 -14.67 18.24 -3.39
C GLU A 179 -13.40 19.08 -3.56
N GLU A 180 -13.34 20.19 -2.83
CA GLU A 180 -12.19 21.08 -2.80
C GLU A 180 -10.89 20.36 -2.39
N GLY A 181 -9.86 20.47 -3.25
CA GLY A 181 -8.57 19.82 -3.10
C GLY A 181 -8.49 18.37 -3.61
N THR A 182 -9.56 17.84 -4.21
CA THR A 182 -9.54 16.50 -4.86
C THR A 182 -9.34 16.57 -6.37
N VAL A 183 -9.73 17.68 -7.00
CA VAL A 183 -9.58 17.94 -8.44
C VAL A 183 -8.69 19.16 -8.67
N TRP A 184 -7.80 19.07 -9.66
CA TRP A 184 -6.79 20.09 -9.96
C TRP A 184 -6.85 20.51 -11.43
N GLY A 185 -6.42 21.74 -11.71
CA GLY A 185 -6.32 22.28 -13.08
C GLY A 185 -7.19 23.51 -13.32
N PRO A 186 -7.15 24.07 -14.55
CA PRO A 186 -7.85 25.32 -14.89
C PRO A 186 -9.36 25.25 -14.63
N THR A 187 -10.01 24.15 -15.02
CA THR A 187 -11.45 23.89 -14.83
C THR A 187 -11.80 23.89 -13.34
N ALA A 188 -11.05 23.16 -12.51
CA ALA A 188 -11.28 23.13 -11.06
C ALA A 188 -11.09 24.51 -10.42
N LYS A 189 -10.00 25.21 -10.75
CA LYS A 189 -9.76 26.58 -10.26
C LYS A 189 -10.94 27.51 -10.59
N LYS A 190 -11.47 27.42 -11.82
CA LYS A 190 -12.60 28.24 -12.24
C LYS A 190 -13.88 27.88 -11.48
N VAL A 191 -14.24 26.60 -11.41
CA VAL A 191 -15.40 26.09 -10.63
C VAL A 191 -15.35 26.58 -9.18
N PHE A 192 -14.21 26.39 -8.49
CA PHE A 192 -14.08 26.77 -7.08
C PHE A 192 -14.04 28.29 -6.85
N SER A 193 -13.75 29.10 -7.87
CA SER A 193 -13.81 30.58 -7.76
C SER A 193 -15.20 31.21 -7.97
N MET A 194 -16.12 30.49 -8.62
CA MET A 194 -17.41 31.04 -9.08
C MET A 194 -18.57 30.80 -8.11
N LYS A 195 -19.53 31.71 -7.99
CA LYS A 195 -20.71 31.53 -7.15
C LYS A 195 -21.72 30.57 -7.79
N ALA A 196 -22.62 29.99 -6.99
CA ALA A 196 -23.73 29.21 -7.53
C ALA A 196 -24.64 30.09 -8.42
N GLY A 197 -25.08 29.55 -9.55
CA GLY A 197 -25.79 30.24 -10.62
C GLY A 197 -24.89 31.01 -11.59
N GLU A 198 -23.59 31.13 -11.34
CA GLU A 198 -22.68 31.89 -12.19
C GLU A 198 -22.27 31.08 -13.43
N ILE A 199 -22.29 31.72 -14.60
CA ILE A 199 -21.75 31.20 -15.87
C ILE A 199 -20.41 31.88 -16.16
N SER A 200 -19.39 31.11 -16.50
CA SER A 200 -18.05 31.62 -16.77
C SER A 200 -17.93 32.25 -18.15
N GLU A 201 -17.07 33.26 -18.27
CA GLU A 201 -16.46 33.61 -19.56
C GLU A 201 -15.62 32.43 -20.13
N PRO A 202 -15.46 32.31 -21.46
CA PRO A 202 -14.74 31.20 -22.06
C PRO A 202 -13.28 31.18 -21.64
N PHE A 203 -12.78 30.00 -21.26
CA PHE A 203 -11.38 29.85 -20.86
C PHE A 203 -10.76 28.60 -21.45
N LYS A 204 -9.44 28.67 -21.71
CA LYS A 204 -8.69 27.61 -22.37
C LYS A 204 -8.21 26.55 -21.37
N SER A 205 -8.28 25.30 -21.79
CA SER A 205 -7.64 24.15 -21.15
C SER A 205 -6.82 23.37 -22.17
N ARG A 206 -6.19 22.26 -21.75
CA ARG A 206 -5.54 21.31 -22.68
C ARG A 206 -6.49 20.61 -23.65
N TRP A 207 -7.80 20.64 -23.41
CA TRP A 207 -8.81 19.94 -24.20
C TRP A 207 -9.62 20.87 -25.13
N GLY A 208 -9.36 22.17 -25.09
CA GLY A 208 -10.17 23.18 -25.80
C GLY A 208 -10.67 24.27 -24.86
N PHE A 209 -11.74 24.94 -25.26
CA PHE A 209 -12.37 26.04 -24.54
C PHE A 209 -13.59 25.55 -23.76
N HIS A 210 -13.73 26.05 -22.54
CA HIS A 210 -14.78 25.66 -21.61
C HIS A 210 -15.69 26.84 -21.30
N ILE A 211 -16.98 26.56 -21.20
CA ILE A 211 -17.97 27.40 -20.53
C ILE A 211 -18.51 26.57 -19.37
N ILE A 212 -18.50 27.12 -18.17
CA ILE A 212 -18.92 26.45 -16.95
C ILE A 212 -20.08 27.19 -16.33
N GLU A 213 -21.01 26.44 -15.76
CA GLU A 213 -22.00 26.95 -14.83
C GLU A 213 -21.88 26.21 -13.50
N VAL A 214 -21.84 26.96 -12.40
CA VAL A 214 -21.91 26.35 -11.06
C VAL A 214 -23.37 26.21 -10.67
N LEU A 215 -23.81 24.98 -10.44
CA LEU A 215 -25.19 24.65 -10.10
C LEU A 215 -25.47 24.73 -8.60
N ASP A 216 -24.55 24.24 -7.78
CA ASP A 216 -24.71 24.19 -6.34
C ASP A 216 -23.37 24.26 -5.60
N ARG A 217 -23.41 24.74 -4.36
CA ARG A 217 -22.30 24.77 -3.41
C ARG A 217 -22.77 24.34 -2.04
N ARG A 218 -22.10 23.36 -1.44
CA ARG A 218 -22.42 22.87 -0.09
C ARG A 218 -21.17 22.52 0.72
N PRO A 219 -21.22 22.59 2.07
CA PRO A 219 -20.13 22.10 2.89
C PRO A 219 -19.95 20.58 2.72
N VAL A 220 -18.71 20.09 2.86
CA VAL A 220 -18.46 18.64 2.86
C VAL A 220 -19.04 18.03 4.13
N GLY A 221 -20.26 17.52 4.08
CA GLY A 221 -21.00 17.04 5.26
C GLY A 221 -20.22 16.03 6.11
N LEU A 222 -20.29 16.20 7.43
CA LEU A 222 -19.60 15.35 8.41
C LEU A 222 -19.88 13.87 8.19
N GLU A 223 -21.13 13.49 7.88
CA GLU A 223 -21.54 12.10 7.67
C GLU A 223 -20.70 11.37 6.62
N LYS A 224 -20.40 12.03 5.49
CA LYS A 224 -19.56 11.44 4.43
C LYS A 224 -18.15 11.14 4.93
N GLN A 225 -17.63 11.96 5.84
CA GLN A 225 -16.26 11.87 6.35
C GLN A 225 -16.16 11.13 7.69
N ARG A 226 -17.27 10.87 8.36
CA ARG A 226 -17.36 10.33 9.73
C ARG A 226 -16.48 9.10 9.93
N LYS A 227 -16.61 8.10 9.05
CA LYS A 227 -15.83 6.86 9.11
C LYS A 227 -14.33 7.11 8.91
N ALA A 228 -13.96 7.98 7.96
CA ALA A 228 -12.57 8.31 7.69
C ALA A 228 -11.93 9.07 8.87
N ILE A 229 -12.65 10.05 9.43
CA ILE A 229 -12.25 10.81 10.62
C ILE A 229 -12.09 9.87 11.82
N SER A 230 -13.09 9.03 12.10
CA SER A 230 -13.05 8.05 13.19
C SER A 230 -11.84 7.12 13.08
N ASN A 231 -11.56 6.61 11.87
CA ASN A 231 -10.37 5.77 11.63
C ASN A 231 -9.06 6.53 11.87
N ARG A 232 -8.95 7.80 11.43
CA ARG A 232 -7.76 8.64 11.67
C ARG A 232 -7.54 8.90 13.16
N ILE A 233 -8.59 9.26 13.89
CA ILE A 233 -8.54 9.47 15.34
C ILE A 233 -8.13 8.16 16.04
N LYS A 234 -8.78 7.05 15.70
CA LYS A 234 -8.46 5.73 16.27
C LYS A 234 -7.00 5.37 16.02
N HIS A 235 -6.49 5.56 14.81
CA HIS A 235 -5.09 5.32 14.48
C HIS A 235 -4.15 6.18 15.32
N ALA A 236 -4.43 7.49 15.46
CA ALA A 236 -3.63 8.39 16.28
C ALA A 236 -3.63 7.99 17.77
N LYS A 237 -4.79 7.59 18.31
CA LYS A 237 -4.90 7.08 19.68
C LYS A 237 -4.13 5.77 19.88
N VAL A 238 -4.22 4.83 18.93
CA VAL A 238 -3.47 3.58 18.96
C VAL A 238 -1.97 3.85 18.97
N GLU A 239 -1.51 4.78 18.11
CA GLU A 239 -0.09 5.14 18.08
C GLU A 239 0.36 5.75 19.41
N ARG A 240 -0.40 6.70 19.95
CA ARG A 240 -0.08 7.30 21.26
C ARG A 240 -0.02 6.26 22.38
N LYS A 241 -1.02 5.37 22.44
CA LYS A 241 -1.04 4.28 23.44
C LYS A 241 0.13 3.31 23.26
N PHE A 242 0.52 3.03 22.02
CA PHE A 242 1.66 2.20 21.71
C PHE A 242 2.98 2.83 22.16
N GLN A 243 3.17 4.13 21.93
CA GLN A 243 4.36 4.86 22.40
C GLN A 243 4.40 4.89 23.93
N ASN A 244 3.30 5.25 24.60
CA ASN A 244 3.24 5.24 26.07
C ASN A 244 3.52 3.86 26.66
N TYR A 245 3.00 2.80 26.03
CA TYR A 245 3.29 1.43 26.46
C TYR A 245 4.79 1.11 26.38
N LEU A 246 5.47 1.50 25.29
CA LEU A 246 6.91 1.27 25.16
C LEU A 246 7.73 2.13 26.12
N ASN A 247 7.31 3.36 26.41
CA ASN A 247 7.97 4.23 27.39
C ASN A 247 7.84 3.67 28.81
N ASN A 248 6.63 3.30 29.23
CA ASN A 248 6.41 2.67 30.52
C ASN A 248 7.21 1.37 30.65
N LEU A 249 7.27 0.56 29.58
CA LEU A 249 8.08 -0.64 29.56
C LEU A 249 9.56 -0.31 29.75
N ARG A 250 10.09 0.70 29.05
CA ARG A 250 11.48 1.15 29.16
C ARG A 250 11.85 1.48 30.60
N ASP A 251 10.97 2.18 31.30
CA ASP A 251 11.17 2.56 32.70
C ASP A 251 11.09 1.34 33.64
N GLU A 252 10.12 0.45 33.40
CA GLU A 252 9.91 -0.75 34.20
C GLU A 252 11.10 -1.72 34.14
N ILE A 253 11.64 -1.98 32.93
CA ILE A 253 12.84 -2.81 32.75
C ILE A 253 14.15 -2.03 32.99
N LYS A 254 14.06 -0.78 33.43
CA LYS A 254 15.17 0.08 33.84
C LYS A 254 16.28 0.16 32.79
N VAL A 255 15.93 0.50 31.55
CA VAL A 255 16.93 0.68 30.47
C VAL A 255 17.87 1.82 30.81
N ARG A 256 19.16 1.52 30.94
CA ARG A 256 20.24 2.49 31.16
C ARG A 256 21.24 2.44 30.01
N ILE A 257 21.73 3.60 29.60
CA ILE A 257 22.82 3.75 28.63
C ILE A 257 24.07 4.11 29.41
N ASP A 258 25.17 3.43 29.14
CA ASP A 258 26.47 3.71 29.75
C ASP A 258 27.11 4.90 29.03
N GLU A 259 27.11 6.07 29.68
CA GLU A 259 27.59 7.33 29.07
C GLU A 259 29.07 7.28 28.69
N GLN A 260 29.90 6.60 29.49
CA GLN A 260 31.32 6.45 29.20
C GLN A 260 31.57 5.61 27.95
N THR A 261 30.81 4.53 27.79
CA THR A 261 30.87 3.68 26.59
C THR A 261 30.26 4.37 25.37
N LEU A 262 29.21 5.18 25.58
CA LEU A 262 28.63 6.03 24.54
C LEU A 262 29.63 7.07 24.03
N ALA A 263 30.38 7.71 24.92
CA ALA A 263 31.38 8.72 24.55
C ALA A 263 32.45 8.17 23.58
N LEU A 264 32.74 6.86 23.62
CA LEU A 264 33.63 6.20 22.65
C LEU A 264 33.14 6.29 21.20
N LEU A 265 31.82 6.39 20.97
CA LEU A 265 31.26 6.56 19.62
C LEU A 265 31.55 7.96 19.07
N LEU A 266 31.52 8.98 19.93
CA LEU A 266 31.71 10.38 19.54
C LEU A 266 33.20 10.74 19.37
N HIS A 267 34.07 10.13 20.17
CA HIS A 267 35.52 10.39 20.15
C HIS A 267 36.31 9.38 19.29
N GLY A 268 35.75 8.20 19.02
CA GLY A 268 36.39 7.13 18.23
C GLY A 268 36.25 7.27 16.72
N THR A 269 35.60 8.33 16.22
CA THR A 269 35.40 8.58 14.80
C THR A 269 36.44 9.54 14.24
N SER A 270 37.44 9.03 13.53
CA SER A 270 38.44 9.86 12.85
C SER A 270 37.93 10.29 11.48
N GLY A 271 37.35 11.50 11.37
CA GLY A 271 37.23 12.40 10.20
C GLY A 271 36.69 11.90 8.84
N ARG A 272 36.55 10.59 8.62
CA ARG A 272 36.13 9.93 7.38
C ARG A 272 35.19 8.75 7.65
N GLY A 273 34.44 8.77 8.75
CA GLY A 273 33.41 7.77 9.04
C GLY A 273 33.91 6.34 9.32
N ASN A 274 35.22 6.10 9.38
CA ASN A 274 35.78 4.83 9.82
C ASN A 274 35.90 4.84 11.35
N LEU A 275 35.05 4.06 12.03
CA LEU A 275 35.20 3.80 13.46
C LEU A 275 36.36 2.84 13.69
N SER A 276 37.44 3.33 14.28
CA SER A 276 38.54 2.51 14.78
C SER A 276 38.30 2.17 16.25
N ILE A 277 37.29 1.34 16.51
CA ILE A 277 36.99 0.84 17.86
C ILE A 277 37.53 -0.59 17.97
N GLY A 278 38.50 -0.78 18.86
CA GLY A 278 39.16 -2.07 19.12
C GLY A 278 38.23 -3.07 19.85
N ASP A 279 38.61 -4.35 19.85
CA ASP A 279 37.76 -5.42 20.38
C ASP A 279 37.42 -5.28 21.87
N GLU A 280 38.38 -4.81 22.68
CA GLU A 280 38.16 -4.53 24.09
C GLU A 280 37.08 -3.44 24.30
N GLN A 281 37.13 -2.37 23.50
CA GLN A 281 36.13 -1.31 23.56
C GLN A 281 34.76 -1.81 23.06
N ARG A 282 34.74 -2.67 22.03
CA ARG A 282 33.50 -3.30 21.54
C ARG A 282 32.83 -4.19 22.58
N ALA A 283 33.61 -4.84 23.46
CA ALA A 283 33.08 -5.69 24.53
C ALA A 283 32.43 -4.90 25.68
N ARG A 284 32.64 -3.59 25.77
CA ARG A 284 32.03 -2.75 26.81
C ARG A 284 30.51 -2.73 26.70
N MET A 285 29.85 -2.74 27.85
CA MET A 285 28.40 -2.66 27.94
C MET A 285 27.92 -1.25 27.59
N LEU A 286 27.14 -1.13 26.53
CA LEU A 286 26.54 0.15 26.12
C LEU A 286 25.15 0.33 26.71
N ILE A 287 24.35 -0.74 26.77
CA ILE A 287 22.98 -0.71 27.30
C ILE A 287 22.84 -1.78 28.37
N ARG A 288 22.19 -1.46 29.48
CA ARG A 288 21.83 -2.41 30.55
C ARG A 288 20.33 -2.32 30.84
N TYR A 289 19.68 -3.46 31.03
CA TYR A 289 18.25 -3.54 31.35
C TYR A 289 17.92 -4.92 31.93
N ASP A 290 17.06 -5.00 32.95
CA ASP A 290 16.54 -6.28 33.48
C ASP A 290 17.61 -7.39 33.67
N GLY A 291 18.76 -7.04 34.26
CA GLY A 291 19.90 -7.96 34.47
C GLY A 291 20.65 -8.38 33.20
N LYS A 292 20.21 -7.94 32.03
CA LYS A 292 20.83 -8.15 30.71
C LYS A 292 21.59 -6.89 30.28
N GLY A 293 22.35 -7.02 29.21
CA GLY A 293 22.78 -5.85 28.49
C GLY A 293 23.23 -6.15 27.08
N ILE A 294 23.55 -5.07 26.37
CA ILE A 294 23.98 -5.07 25.00
C ILE A 294 25.31 -4.32 24.93
N THR A 295 26.26 -4.91 24.25
CA THR A 295 27.61 -4.39 24.07
C THR A 295 27.65 -3.28 23.01
N LEU A 296 28.72 -2.49 23.04
CA LEU A 296 29.02 -1.50 22.00
C LEU A 296 29.18 -2.18 20.63
N GLY A 297 29.81 -3.36 20.59
CA GLY A 297 30.00 -4.14 19.38
C GLY A 297 28.68 -4.55 18.71
N GLU A 298 27.71 -5.03 19.48
CA GLU A 298 26.37 -5.38 18.95
C GLU A 298 25.63 -4.18 18.36
N TYR A 299 25.77 -3.00 18.97
CA TYR A 299 25.22 -1.77 18.42
C TYR A 299 25.89 -1.38 17.10
N ILE A 300 27.22 -1.42 17.03
CA ILE A 300 27.99 -1.13 15.79
C ILE A 300 27.64 -2.12 14.69
N GLU A 301 27.50 -3.42 15.02
CA GLU A 301 27.08 -4.44 14.06
C GLU A 301 25.65 -4.20 13.57
N TRP A 302 24.77 -3.69 14.42
CA TRP A 302 23.43 -3.29 13.99
C TRP A 302 23.47 -2.08 13.04
N VAL A 303 24.29 -1.06 13.34
CA VAL A 303 24.49 0.11 12.47
C VAL A 303 25.05 -0.31 11.10
N SER A 304 26.00 -1.25 11.07
CA SER A 304 26.63 -1.69 9.81
C SER A 304 25.67 -2.37 8.83
N LYS A 305 24.53 -2.89 9.32
CA LYS A 305 23.47 -3.52 8.50
C LYS A 305 22.67 -2.52 7.67
N PHE A 306 22.75 -1.21 7.95
CA PHE A 306 22.12 -0.20 7.10
C PHE A 306 22.90 0.01 5.80
N VAL A 307 22.17 0.36 4.74
CA VAL A 307 22.81 0.85 3.51
C VAL A 307 23.52 2.18 3.79
N PRO A 308 24.67 2.49 3.15
CA PRO A 308 25.49 3.65 3.50
C PRO A 308 24.72 4.98 3.63
N ARG A 309 23.81 5.28 2.69
CA ARG A 309 22.98 6.50 2.71
C ARG A 309 21.97 6.60 3.86
N ARG A 310 21.72 5.51 4.57
CA ARG A 310 20.78 5.44 5.71
C ARG A 310 21.48 5.10 7.02
N ARG A 311 22.80 4.98 7.02
CA ARG A 311 23.57 4.80 8.26
C ARG A 311 23.56 6.12 9.02
N PRO A 312 23.34 6.12 10.34
CA PRO A 312 23.54 7.30 11.16
C PRO A 312 25.00 7.74 11.08
N ASP A 313 25.22 9.05 11.05
CA ASP A 313 26.54 9.62 11.26
C ASP A 313 26.89 9.49 12.75
N LEU A 314 27.93 8.70 13.05
CA LEU A 314 28.35 8.46 14.43
C LEU A 314 29.24 9.58 14.99
N THR A 315 29.59 10.58 14.16
CA THR A 315 30.24 11.82 14.59
C THR A 315 29.23 12.88 15.04
N ASP A 316 27.96 12.72 14.68
CA ASP A 316 26.86 13.62 15.02
C ASP A 316 26.11 13.11 16.24
N SER A 317 26.24 13.84 17.35
CA SER A 317 25.61 13.49 18.63
C SER A 317 24.08 13.33 18.54
N LEU A 318 23.38 14.13 17.72
CA LEU A 318 21.92 14.02 17.55
C LEU A 318 21.55 12.75 16.80
N GLN A 319 22.31 12.41 15.77
CA GLN A 319 22.10 11.16 15.03
C GLN A 319 22.44 9.92 15.86
N VAL A 320 23.46 9.98 16.71
CA VAL A 320 23.80 8.93 17.67
C VAL A 320 22.65 8.71 18.66
N VAL A 321 22.12 9.78 19.28
CA VAL A 321 20.99 9.67 20.21
C VAL A 321 19.75 9.10 19.53
N ALA A 322 19.41 9.58 18.33
CA ALA A 322 18.25 9.08 17.58
C ALA A 322 18.39 7.60 17.17
N SER A 323 19.60 7.19 16.75
CA SER A 323 19.86 5.80 16.37
C SER A 323 19.91 4.86 17.57
N LEU A 324 20.39 5.30 18.73
CA LEU A 324 20.31 4.56 19.98
C LEU A 324 18.89 4.38 20.46
N ASP A 325 18.05 5.41 20.41
CA ASP A 325 16.63 5.27 20.76
C ASP A 325 15.96 4.23 19.84
N TRP A 326 16.22 4.31 18.54
CA TRP A 326 15.70 3.33 17.60
C TRP A 326 16.24 1.91 17.87
N PHE A 327 17.51 1.78 18.23
CA PHE A 327 18.11 0.50 18.59
C PHE A 327 17.48 -0.09 19.86
N VAL A 328 17.38 0.69 20.94
CA VAL A 328 16.70 0.29 22.20
C VAL A 328 15.27 -0.15 21.91
N ARG A 329 14.52 0.66 21.16
CA ARG A 329 13.15 0.32 20.78
C ARG A 329 13.09 -0.99 20.00
N SER A 330 14.02 -1.19 19.07
CA SER A 330 13.96 -2.31 18.12
C SER A 330 14.53 -3.63 18.65
N SER A 331 15.53 -3.57 19.52
CA SER A 331 16.29 -4.71 20.04
C SER A 331 15.92 -5.05 21.48
N VAL A 332 15.38 -4.10 22.25
CA VAL A 332 15.01 -4.31 23.66
C VAL A 332 13.50 -4.24 23.84
N LEU A 333 12.89 -3.06 23.62
CA LEU A 333 11.51 -2.81 24.01
C LEU A 333 10.50 -3.64 23.23
N LEU A 334 10.64 -3.72 21.91
CA LEU A 334 9.72 -4.50 21.08
C LEU A 334 9.79 -6.01 21.35
N PRO A 335 10.97 -6.66 21.40
CA PRO A 335 11.07 -8.07 21.79
C PRO A 335 10.47 -8.35 23.17
N GLU A 336 10.74 -7.50 24.16
CA GLU A 336 10.16 -7.65 25.49
C GLU A 336 8.64 -7.50 25.48
N ALA A 337 8.12 -6.51 24.77
CA ALA A 337 6.69 -6.32 24.56
C ALA A 337 6.03 -7.54 23.92
N PHE A 338 6.66 -8.15 22.92
CA PHE A 338 6.12 -9.33 22.24
C PHE A 338 6.06 -10.55 23.15
N ARG A 339 7.07 -10.74 24.01
CA ARG A 339 7.09 -11.81 25.01
C ARG A 339 5.99 -11.63 26.05
N ARG A 340 5.94 -10.46 26.71
CA ARG A 340 4.95 -10.13 27.75
C ARG A 340 3.51 -10.29 27.26
N GLU A 341 3.27 -9.81 26.03
CA GLU A 341 1.94 -9.86 25.43
C GLU A 341 1.62 -11.19 24.73
N LYS A 342 2.55 -12.16 24.78
CA LYS A 342 2.45 -13.52 24.21
C LYS A 342 2.15 -13.50 22.70
N ILE A 343 2.68 -12.50 21.98
CA ILE A 343 2.44 -12.33 20.54
C ILE A 343 3.12 -13.42 19.71
N GLU A 344 4.33 -13.83 20.11
CA GLU A 344 5.15 -14.83 19.41
C GLU A 344 4.47 -16.19 19.26
N ASN A 345 3.65 -16.57 20.24
CA ASN A 345 2.99 -17.87 20.32
C ASN A 345 1.53 -17.82 19.85
N SER A 346 1.08 -16.69 19.28
CA SER A 346 -0.31 -16.55 18.84
C SER A 346 -0.59 -17.38 17.58
N ASN A 347 -1.72 -18.09 17.57
CA ASN A 347 -2.21 -18.82 16.39
C ASN A 347 -2.35 -17.91 15.16
N GLU A 348 -2.72 -16.64 15.37
CA GLU A 348 -2.83 -15.65 14.30
C GLU A 348 -1.46 -15.37 13.64
N LEU A 349 -0.39 -15.24 14.43
CA LEU A 349 0.96 -15.07 13.90
C LEU A 349 1.41 -16.32 13.13
N GLN A 350 1.23 -17.51 13.70
CA GLN A 350 1.65 -18.76 13.07
C GLN A 350 0.94 -19.00 11.73
N SER A 351 -0.37 -18.77 11.69
CA SER A 351 -1.17 -18.85 10.46
C SER A 351 -0.70 -17.85 9.40
N TYR A 352 -0.39 -16.62 9.81
CA TYR A 352 0.15 -15.59 8.93
C TYR A 352 1.51 -15.99 8.36
N LEU A 353 2.45 -16.45 9.20
CA LEU A 353 3.79 -16.82 8.79
C LEU A 353 3.80 -18.00 7.83
N LYS A 354 2.98 -19.02 8.07
CA LYS A 354 2.82 -20.17 7.15
C LYS A 354 2.41 -19.70 5.76
N LYS A 355 1.35 -18.89 5.67
CA LYS A 355 0.84 -18.34 4.39
C LYS A 355 1.85 -17.41 3.74
N ARG A 356 2.56 -16.60 4.52
CA ARG A 356 3.56 -15.66 4.01
C ARG A 356 4.79 -16.38 3.47
N LYS A 357 5.28 -17.42 4.16
CA LYS A 357 6.41 -18.26 3.70
C LYS A 357 6.09 -18.89 2.34
N GLN A 358 4.93 -19.53 2.21
CA GLN A 358 4.46 -20.11 0.95
C GLN A 358 4.42 -19.07 -0.19
N LYS A 359 3.84 -17.89 0.05
CA LYS A 359 3.81 -16.83 -0.96
C LYS A 359 5.21 -16.38 -1.38
N LEU A 360 6.12 -16.20 -0.41
CA LEU A 360 7.49 -15.78 -0.68
C LEU A 360 8.26 -16.82 -1.49
N MET A 361 8.06 -18.11 -1.22
CA MET A 361 8.66 -19.20 -1.98
C MET A 361 8.22 -19.18 -3.45
N VAL A 362 6.92 -19.03 -3.73
CA VAL A 362 6.42 -18.93 -5.11
C VAL A 362 6.95 -17.68 -5.80
N THR A 363 6.96 -16.54 -5.12
CA THR A 363 7.52 -15.30 -5.68
C THR A 363 9.00 -15.44 -6.01
N GLU A 364 9.78 -16.10 -5.16
CA GLU A 364 11.20 -16.34 -5.40
C GLU A 364 11.42 -17.33 -6.56
N LEU A 365 10.62 -18.40 -6.64
CA LEU A 365 10.64 -19.32 -7.77
C LEU A 365 10.38 -18.58 -9.09
N GLN A 366 9.32 -17.78 -9.14
CA GLN A 366 8.98 -16.97 -10.31
C GLN A 366 10.10 -16.00 -10.68
N ARG A 367 10.70 -15.33 -9.67
CA ARG A 367 11.83 -14.44 -9.87
C ARG A 367 13.00 -15.17 -10.53
N MET A 368 13.36 -16.35 -10.02
CA MET A 368 14.43 -17.19 -10.59
C MET A 368 14.14 -17.57 -12.05
N GLU A 369 12.90 -17.94 -12.36
CA GLU A 369 12.49 -18.28 -13.74
C GLU A 369 12.48 -17.06 -14.68
N THR A 370 12.14 -15.87 -14.18
CA THR A 370 12.14 -14.63 -14.97
C THR A 370 13.55 -14.07 -15.15
N GLU A 371 14.41 -14.16 -14.15
CA GLU A 371 15.81 -13.69 -14.22
C GLU A 371 16.71 -14.66 -15.00
N ALA A 372 16.40 -15.96 -14.98
CA ALA A 372 17.09 -16.95 -15.81
C ALA A 372 16.82 -16.76 -17.31
N LYS A 373 15.75 -16.03 -17.68
CA LYS A 373 15.46 -15.63 -19.06
C LYS A 373 16.11 -14.27 -19.32
N VAL A 374 17.36 -14.29 -19.79
CA VAL A 374 17.99 -13.09 -20.35
C VAL A 374 17.16 -12.66 -21.56
N ILE A 375 16.41 -11.56 -21.44
CA ILE A 375 15.77 -10.94 -22.60
C ILE A 375 16.89 -10.24 -23.37
N THR A 376 17.35 -10.87 -24.45
CA THR A 376 18.40 -10.31 -25.29
C THR A 376 17.91 -9.08 -26.04
N ALA A 377 18.82 -8.20 -26.46
CA ALA A 377 18.45 -7.04 -27.29
C ALA A 377 17.73 -7.48 -28.57
N GLU A 378 18.08 -8.66 -29.08
CA GLU A 378 17.46 -9.33 -30.21
C GLU A 378 16.03 -9.76 -29.90
N ALA A 379 15.77 -10.37 -28.75
CA ALA A 379 14.41 -10.75 -28.33
C ALA A 379 13.52 -9.52 -28.07
N ILE A 380 14.08 -8.43 -27.54
CA ILE A 380 13.36 -7.15 -27.41
C ILE A 380 13.03 -6.59 -28.80
N ARG A 381 14.00 -6.61 -29.72
CA ARG A 381 13.80 -6.13 -31.10
C ARG A 381 12.76 -6.97 -31.83
N GLU A 382 12.85 -8.30 -31.76
CA GLU A 382 11.89 -9.22 -32.36
C GLU A 382 10.47 -9.04 -31.80
N TYR A 383 10.34 -8.86 -30.48
CA TYR A 383 9.05 -8.52 -29.88
C TYR A 383 8.53 -7.16 -30.37
N TYR A 384 9.38 -6.13 -30.38
CA TYR A 384 8.99 -4.81 -30.89
C TYR A 384 8.53 -4.88 -32.35
N GLU A 385 9.23 -5.63 -33.20
CA GLU A 385 8.89 -5.84 -34.61
C GLU A 385 7.54 -6.56 -34.77
N ASN A 386 7.32 -7.63 -33.99
CA ASN A 386 6.09 -8.43 -34.04
C ASN A 386 4.86 -7.73 -33.42
N TYR A 387 5.07 -6.70 -32.61
CA TYR A 387 4.01 -5.95 -31.92
C TYR A 387 4.13 -4.44 -32.13
N ARG A 388 4.63 -4.00 -33.30
CA ARG A 388 4.85 -2.57 -33.61
C ARG A 388 3.60 -1.73 -33.38
N ASP A 389 2.43 -2.28 -33.64
CA ASP A 389 1.10 -1.70 -33.41
C ASP A 389 0.84 -1.30 -31.95
N LEU A 390 1.42 -2.00 -30.96
CA LEU A 390 1.35 -1.62 -29.54
C LEU A 390 2.20 -0.39 -29.20
N TYR A 391 3.18 -0.05 -30.04
CA TYR A 391 4.17 1.00 -29.80
C TYR A 391 4.04 2.19 -30.77
N VAL A 392 3.28 2.04 -31.85
CA VAL A 392 2.90 3.13 -32.74
C VAL A 392 1.77 3.93 -32.07
N LYS A 393 2.07 5.17 -31.66
CA LYS A 393 1.01 6.12 -31.36
C LYS A 393 0.30 6.45 -32.67
N PRO A 394 -1.02 6.27 -32.78
CA PRO A 394 -1.74 6.58 -34.01
C PRO A 394 -1.48 8.04 -34.42
N PRO A 395 -1.33 8.33 -35.72
CA PRO A 395 -1.09 9.67 -36.21
C PRO A 395 -2.20 10.60 -35.69
N ARG A 396 -1.79 11.62 -34.93
CA ARG A 396 -2.69 12.70 -34.53
C ARG A 396 -2.73 13.68 -35.68
N ILE A 397 -3.85 13.73 -36.38
CA ILE A 397 -4.11 14.77 -37.37
C ILE A 397 -4.30 16.08 -36.60
N SER A 398 -3.32 16.97 -36.70
CA SER A 398 -3.49 18.38 -36.36
C SER A 398 -4.23 19.03 -37.52
N VAL A 399 -5.55 19.22 -37.37
CA VAL A 399 -6.30 20.08 -38.28
C VAL A 399 -6.04 21.51 -37.84
N GLU A 400 -5.06 22.17 -38.47
CA GLU A 400 -4.97 23.63 -38.47
C GLU A 400 -6.19 24.14 -39.24
N GLY A 401 -7.12 24.76 -38.52
CA GLY A 401 -8.30 25.38 -39.13
C GLY A 401 -7.89 26.66 -39.84
N VAL A 402 -8.30 26.76 -41.11
CA VAL A 402 -8.37 27.99 -41.90
C VAL A 402 -9.33 28.98 -41.25
#